data_AF-A0AAU7ZVF4-F1
#
_entry.id   AF-A0AAU7ZVF4-F1
#
_cell.length_a   1.000
_cell.length_b   1.000
_cell.length_c   1.000
_cell.angle_alpha   90.00
_cell.angle_beta   90.00
_cell.angle_gamma   90.00
#
_symmetry.space_group_name_H-M   'P 1'
#
loop_
_entity.id
_entity.type
_entity.pdbx_description
1 polymer ?
#
loop_
_entity_poly.entity_id
_entity_poly.type
_entity_poly.pdbx_seq_one_letter_code
_entity_poly.pdbx_strand_id
1 'polypeptide(L)'
;MSSFVAEVIDIREESRVAGRQRWQMALDRTEFGTGDVGVLEAVARSGAKLVVPVLGVVIEAGEVWHLVEKPLAAGTAVTGRVGASVE
;
A
#
# COMPACT_ATOMS: atom_id res chain seq x y z
N MET A 1 -2.28 2.69 17.15
CA MET A 1 -2.64 2.31 15.76
C MET A 1 -3.52 3.41 15.21
N SER A 2 -3.07 4.10 14.18
CA SER A 2 -3.88 5.07 13.42
C SER A 2 -4.49 4.39 12.21
N SER A 3 -5.60 4.93 11.73
CA SER A 3 -6.26 4.46 10.51
C SER A 3 -6.80 5.62 9.71
N PHE A 4 -6.67 5.52 8.38
CA PHE A 4 -7.12 6.55 7.45
C PHE A 4 -7.75 5.90 6.22
N VAL A 5 -8.49 6.71 5.46
CA VAL A 5 -9.03 6.33 4.16
C VAL A 5 -8.29 7.10 3.09
N ALA A 6 -7.98 6.43 1.99
CA ALA A 6 -7.28 7.00 0.84
C ALA A 6 -7.68 6.29 -0.46
N GLU A 7 -7.21 6.79 -1.58
CA GLU A 7 -7.31 6.16 -2.88
C GLU A 7 -5.93 5.90 -3.47
N VAL A 8 -5.76 4.75 -4.12
CA VAL A 8 -4.54 4.46 -4.89
C VAL A 8 -4.50 5.35 -6.13
N ILE A 9 -3.45 6.16 -6.25
CA ILE A 9 -3.30 7.09 -7.39
C ILE A 9 -2.31 6.58 -8.43
N ASP A 10 -1.31 5.80 -8.02
CA ASP A 10 -0.30 5.28 -8.95
C ASP A 10 0.33 3.97 -8.45
N ILE A 11 0.82 3.16 -9.41
CA ILE A 11 1.55 1.92 -9.16
C ILE A 11 2.73 1.78 -10.12
N ARG A 12 3.87 1.32 -9.62
CA ARG A 12 5.04 0.98 -10.45
C ARG A 12 5.78 -0.23 -9.92
N GLU A 13 6.38 -1.00 -10.83
CA GLU A 13 7.27 -2.09 -10.45
C GLU A 13 8.55 -1.50 -9.84
N GLU A 14 8.93 -1.98 -8.65
CA GLU A 14 10.18 -1.59 -7.98
C GLU A 14 11.29 -2.56 -8.36
N SER A 15 11.06 -3.85 -8.12
CA SER A 15 12.01 -4.89 -8.47
C SER A 15 11.34 -6.23 -8.70
N ARG A 16 12.04 -7.11 -9.42
CA ARG A 16 11.67 -8.51 -9.57
C ARG A 16 12.89 -9.38 -9.34
N VAL A 17 12.95 -10.03 -8.18
CA VAL A 17 14.10 -10.85 -7.77
C VAL A 17 13.61 -12.23 -7.36
N ALA A 18 14.24 -13.28 -7.93
CA ALA A 18 13.94 -14.68 -7.61
C ALA A 18 12.44 -15.04 -7.65
N GLY A 19 11.70 -14.46 -8.61
CA GLY A 19 10.25 -14.69 -8.76
C GLY A 19 9.36 -13.90 -7.80
N ARG A 20 9.93 -13.12 -6.87
CA ARG A 20 9.19 -12.16 -6.04
C ARG A 20 9.18 -10.81 -6.72
N GLN A 21 7.99 -10.27 -6.94
CA GLN A 21 7.81 -8.90 -7.45
C GLN A 21 7.55 -7.97 -6.27
N ARG A 22 8.23 -6.84 -6.28
CA ARG A 22 7.98 -5.71 -5.41
C ARG A 22 7.41 -4.57 -6.22
N TRP A 23 6.40 -3.96 -5.64
CA TRP A 23 5.67 -2.86 -6.23
C TRP A 23 5.72 -1.67 -5.28
N GLN A 24 5.72 -0.48 -5.87
CA GLN A 24 5.51 0.77 -5.19
C GLN A 24 4.12 1.28 -5.54
N MET A 25 3.38 1.70 -4.51
CA MET A 25 2.02 2.21 -4.64
C MET A 25 1.90 3.56 -3.94
N ALA A 26 1.44 4.57 -4.68
CA ALA A 26 1.18 5.91 -4.16
C ALA A 26 -0.31 6.06 -3.81
N LEU A 27 -0.60 6.87 -2.79
CA LEU A 27 -1.95 7.18 -2.33
C LEU A 27 -2.18 8.70 -2.40
N ASP A 28 -3.43 9.14 -2.61
CA ASP A 28 -3.79 10.57 -2.60
C ASP A 28 -3.47 11.27 -1.27
N ARG A 29 -3.48 10.49 -0.19
CA ARG A 29 -3.08 10.87 1.16
C ARG A 29 -2.62 9.65 1.93
N THR A 30 -1.79 9.85 2.93
CA THR A 30 -1.34 8.76 3.81
C THR A 30 -0.91 9.27 5.17
N GLU A 31 -1.10 8.44 6.19
CA GLU A 31 -0.50 8.65 7.52
C GLU A 31 0.79 7.84 7.71
N PHE A 32 1.16 7.00 6.74
CA PHE A 32 2.43 6.25 6.78
C PHE A 32 3.62 7.21 6.60
N GLY A 33 4.59 7.12 7.51
CA GLY A 33 5.89 7.76 7.41
C GLY A 33 6.97 6.82 6.90
N THR A 34 8.15 7.36 6.59
CA THR A 34 9.32 6.57 6.16
C THR A 34 9.65 5.47 7.17
N GLY A 35 9.77 4.23 6.68
CA GLY A 35 10.07 3.06 7.51
C GLY A 35 8.85 2.43 8.21
N ASP A 36 7.67 3.05 8.14
CA ASP A 36 6.46 2.45 8.69
C ASP A 36 6.05 1.19 7.93
N VAL A 37 5.42 0.28 8.67
CA VAL A 37 4.79 -0.94 8.17
C VAL A 37 3.33 -0.95 8.59
N GLY A 38 2.51 -1.75 7.92
CA GLY A 38 1.08 -1.78 8.20
C GLY A 38 0.30 -2.62 7.20
N VAL A 39 -1.00 -2.33 7.11
CA VAL A 39 -1.87 -2.95 6.11
C VAL A 39 -2.73 -1.92 5.40
N LEU A 40 -3.03 -2.19 4.13
CA LEU A 40 -4.07 -1.52 3.35
C LEU A 40 -5.18 -2.52 3.09
N GLU A 41 -6.40 -2.18 3.48
CA GLU A 41 -7.58 -2.99 3.24
C GLU A 41 -8.44 -2.37 2.15
N ALA A 42 -8.96 -3.18 1.23
CA ALA A 42 -9.92 -2.76 0.22
C ALA A 42 -11.05 -3.79 0.09
N VAL A 43 -12.15 -3.38 -0.52
CA VAL A 43 -13.23 -4.29 -0.90
C VAL A 43 -13.27 -4.36 -2.42
N ALA A 44 -13.04 -5.56 -2.97
CA ALA A 44 -13.16 -5.79 -4.40
C ALA A 44 -14.63 -5.63 -4.84
N ARG A 45 -14.86 -5.42 -6.15
CA ARG A 45 -16.22 -5.36 -6.72
C ARG A 45 -17.08 -6.60 -6.40
N SER A 46 -16.45 -7.75 -6.16
CA SER A 46 -17.12 -8.99 -5.75
C SER A 46 -17.55 -9.03 -4.28
N GLY A 47 -17.20 -8.01 -3.48
CA GLY A 47 -17.39 -7.99 -2.02
C GLY A 47 -16.26 -8.66 -1.25
N ALA A 48 -15.28 -9.27 -1.93
CA ALA A 48 -14.13 -9.88 -1.25
C ALA A 48 -13.25 -8.81 -0.58
N LYS A 49 -12.92 -9.02 0.69
CA LYS A 49 -11.95 -8.19 1.40
C LYS A 49 -10.54 -8.52 0.93
N LEU A 50 -9.84 -7.51 0.44
CA LEU A 50 -8.44 -7.57 0.08
C LEU A 50 -7.62 -6.96 1.22
N VAL A 51 -6.51 -7.58 1.57
CA VAL A 51 -5.56 -7.07 2.55
C VAL A 51 -4.17 -7.10 1.92
N VAL A 52 -3.52 -5.94 1.88
CA VAL A 52 -2.20 -5.76 1.29
C VAL A 52 -1.24 -5.28 2.38
N PRO A 53 -0.23 -6.08 2.74
CA PRO A 53 0.79 -5.65 3.68
C PRO A 53 1.64 -4.52 3.09
N VAL A 54 1.83 -3.45 3.87
CA VAL A 54 2.84 -2.42 3.62
C VAL A 54 4.12 -2.85 4.30
N LEU A 55 5.13 -3.09 3.48
CA LEU A 55 6.39 -3.72 3.88
C LEU A 55 7.49 -2.68 4.16
N GLY A 56 7.19 -1.41 3.89
CA GLY A 56 8.06 -0.26 4.07
C GLY A 56 7.54 0.91 3.25
N VAL A 57 8.04 2.09 3.56
CA VAL A 57 7.63 3.35 2.92
C VAL A 57 8.87 4.13 2.54
N VAL A 58 8.91 4.61 1.31
CA VAL A 58 9.99 5.45 0.79
C VAL A 58 9.44 6.77 0.29
N ILE A 59 10.23 7.83 0.41
CA ILE A 59 9.90 9.15 -0.11
C ILE A 59 10.82 9.42 -1.29
N GLU A 60 10.24 9.67 -2.46
CA GLU A 60 10.98 9.98 -3.68
C GLU A 60 10.37 11.23 -4.33
N ALA A 61 11.18 12.25 -4.57
CA ALA A 61 10.74 13.53 -5.15
C ALA A 61 9.54 14.19 -4.43
N GLY A 62 9.38 13.93 -3.12
CA GLY A 62 8.28 14.45 -2.31
C GLY A 62 7.01 13.60 -2.33
N GLU A 63 6.98 12.53 -3.11
CA GLU A 63 5.88 11.56 -3.16
C GLU A 63 6.13 10.39 -2.22
N VAL A 64 5.06 9.88 -1.59
CA VAL A 64 5.13 8.76 -0.64
C VAL A 64 4.76 7.45 -1.33
N TRP A 65 5.72 6.53 -1.38
CA TRP A 65 5.58 5.23 -2.02
C TRP A 65 5.56 4.09 -1.01
N HIS A 66 4.48 3.31 -1.03
CA HIS A 66 4.29 2.15 -0.17
C HIS A 66 4.81 0.90 -0.89
N LEU A 67 5.75 0.19 -0.26
CA LEU A 67 6.30 -1.06 -0.78
C LEU A 67 5.36 -2.22 -0.47
N VAL A 68 4.89 -2.91 -1.51
CA VAL A 68 3.94 -4.03 -1.41
C VAL A 68 4.33 -5.16 -2.36
N GLU A 69 3.85 -6.38 -2.12
CA GLU A 69 4.05 -7.52 -3.04
C GLU A 69 2.93 -7.65 -4.08
N LYS A 70 1.71 -7.21 -3.74
CA LYS A 70 0.53 -7.29 -4.61
C LYS A 70 -0.18 -5.94 -4.58
N PRO A 71 0.05 -5.06 -5.56
CA PRO A 71 -0.53 -3.73 -5.57
C PRO A 71 -2.04 -3.82 -5.83
N LEU A 72 -2.76 -2.81 -5.35
CA LEU A 72 -4.14 -2.57 -5.74
C LEU A 72 -4.15 -1.66 -6.97
N ALA A 73 -5.18 -1.76 -7.81
CA ALA A 73 -5.28 -0.93 -8.99
C ALA A 73 -5.49 0.55 -8.61
N ALA A 74 -4.97 1.48 -9.41
CA ALA A 74 -5.31 2.89 -9.28
C ALA A 74 -6.84 3.12 -9.32
N GLY A 75 -7.33 4.08 -8.54
CA GLY A 75 -8.75 4.30 -8.26
C GLY A 75 -9.35 3.36 -7.21
N THR A 76 -8.56 2.49 -6.58
CA THR A 76 -9.03 1.63 -5.49
C THR A 76 -9.04 2.40 -4.18
N ALA A 77 -10.23 2.55 -3.57
CA ALA A 77 -10.36 3.07 -2.22
C ALA A 77 -9.83 2.06 -1.19
N VAL A 78 -9.04 2.54 -0.24
CA VAL A 78 -8.38 1.73 0.79
C VAL A 78 -8.63 2.31 2.19
N THR A 79 -8.63 1.44 3.19
CA THR A 79 -8.43 1.80 4.60
C THR A 79 -7.03 1.38 5.02
N GLY A 80 -6.17 2.35 5.35
CA GLY A 80 -4.83 2.07 5.86
C GLY A 80 -4.83 1.95 7.38
N ARG A 81 -3.98 1.06 7.91
CA ARG A 81 -3.69 0.93 9.35
C ARG A 81 -2.19 0.85 9.59
N VAL A 82 -1.64 1.85 10.26
CA VAL A 82 -0.20 1.94 10.54
C VAL A 82 0.16 1.10 11.77
N GLY A 83 1.25 0.33 11.68
CA GLY A 83 1.73 -0.59 12.72
C GLY A 83 0.92 -1.87 12.89
N ALA A 84 -0.04 -2.13 11.99
CA ALA A 84 -0.83 -3.36 11.99
C ALA A 84 -0.11 -4.47 11.20
N SER A 85 -0.24 -5.71 11.68
CA SER A 85 0.26 -6.91 11.01
C SER A 85 -0.91 -7.67 10.40
N VAL A 86 -0.68 -8.42 9.32
CA VAL A 86 -1.56 -9.53 8.95
C VAL A 86 -1.27 -10.69 9.90
N GLU A 87 -2.26 -11.09 10.70
CA GLU A 87 -2.21 -12.33 11.49
C GLU A 87 -2.36 -13.58 10.61
#